data_AF-A0A532ARF4-F1
#
_entry.id   AF-A0A532ARF4-F1
#
_cell.length_a   1.000
_cell.length_b   1.000
_cell.length_c   1.000
_cell.angle_alpha   90.00
_cell.angle_beta   90.00
_cell.angle_gamma   90.00
#
_symmetry.space_group_name_H-M   'P 1'
#
loop_
_entity.id
_entity.type
_entity.pdbx_description
1 polymer ?
#
loop_
_entity_poly.entity_id
_entity_poly.type
_entity_poly.pdbx_seq_one_letter_code
_entity_poly.pdbx_strand_id
1 'polypeptide(L)'
;LYLLGYDGLGFVLGWTGGYVLVAILVAPYLRKFGAYTVPDFLSARYGGNLARFIGVVVLFSCSFTYVVAQIFGTGLISARFLGIDFNVAVYVGLAGILVCSMLGGMRAVTWTQVAQYIVLIIAYLIPVIWMSTVKTGIPIPQLMQGQALQGITALEAAQNIVPGHTTPFS
;
A
#
# COMPACT_ATOMS: atom_id res chain seq x y z
N LEU A 1 4.05 -8.29 9.26
CA LEU A 1 3.89 -9.72 9.63
C LEU A 1 4.78 -10.12 10.82
N TYR A 2 6.04 -9.68 10.91
CA TYR A 2 6.96 -10.06 12.00
C TYR A 2 6.63 -9.46 13.39
N LEU A 3 5.85 -8.36 13.47
CA LEU A 3 5.46 -7.71 14.74
C LEU A 3 3.97 -7.87 15.12
N LEU A 4 3.12 -8.27 14.17
CA LEU A 4 1.64 -8.33 14.34
C LEU A 4 1.05 -9.72 14.02
N GLY A 5 1.87 -10.68 13.56
CA GLY A 5 1.42 -12.04 13.27
C GLY A 5 0.16 -12.10 12.39
N TYR A 6 -0.83 -12.87 12.86
CA TYR A 6 -2.14 -13.06 12.22
C TYR A 6 -2.99 -11.79 12.20
N ASP A 7 -2.90 -10.92 13.22
CA ASP A 7 -3.66 -9.66 13.28
C ASP A 7 -3.27 -8.69 12.16
N GLY A 8 -2.03 -8.78 11.69
CA GLY A 8 -1.55 -8.02 10.52
C GLY A 8 -2.24 -8.40 9.22
N LEU A 9 -2.78 -9.63 9.10
CA LEU A 9 -3.54 -10.06 7.92
C LEU A 9 -4.88 -9.33 7.84
N GLY A 10 -5.53 -9.07 8.98
CA GLY A 10 -6.77 -8.28 9.04
C GLY A 10 -6.58 -6.88 8.47
N PHE A 11 -5.45 -6.22 8.75
CA PHE A 11 -5.12 -4.93 8.17
C PHE A 11 -4.92 -4.99 6.64
N VAL A 12 -4.18 -5.98 6.16
CA VAL A 12 -3.91 -6.16 4.71
C VAL A 12 -5.21 -6.48 3.95
N LEU A 13 -6.04 -7.37 4.49
CA LEU A 13 -7.35 -7.72 3.93
C LEU A 13 -8.33 -6.53 3.99
N GLY A 14 -8.34 -5.78 5.09
CA GLY A 14 -9.19 -4.60 5.24
C GLY A 14 -8.84 -3.50 4.23
N TRP A 15 -7.55 -3.23 4.04
CA TRP A 15 -7.09 -2.23 3.07
C TRP A 15 -7.38 -2.64 1.62
N THR A 16 -7.03 -3.87 1.25
CA THR A 16 -7.27 -4.39 -0.11
C THR A 16 -8.76 -4.54 -0.41
N GLY A 17 -9.53 -5.08 0.54
CA GLY A 17 -10.99 -5.18 0.45
C GLY A 17 -11.67 -3.81 0.35
N GLY A 18 -11.15 -2.80 1.07
CA GLY A 18 -11.60 -1.42 0.98
C GLY A 18 -11.47 -0.86 -0.44
N TYR A 19 -10.34 -1.08 -1.12
CA TYR A 19 -10.18 -0.66 -2.52
C TYR A 19 -11.16 -1.37 -3.46
N VAL A 20 -11.39 -2.67 -3.27
CA VAL A 20 -12.37 -3.43 -4.07
C VAL A 20 -13.78 -2.89 -3.86
N LEU A 21 -14.17 -2.62 -2.61
CA LEU A 21 -15.47 -2.03 -2.29
C LEU A 21 -15.65 -0.66 -2.95
N VAL A 22 -14.65 0.21 -2.86
CA VAL A 22 -14.70 1.54 -3.52
C VAL A 22 -14.78 1.38 -5.05
N ALA A 23 -14.04 0.44 -5.63
CA ALA A 23 -14.06 0.20 -7.08
C ALA A 23 -15.43 -0.29 -7.58
N ILE A 24 -16.11 -1.14 -6.81
CA ILE A 24 -17.41 -1.70 -7.20
C ILE A 24 -18.55 -0.72 -6.87
N LEU A 25 -18.51 -0.07 -5.71
CA LEU A 25 -19.62 0.73 -5.21
C LEU A 25 -19.56 2.20 -5.57
N VAL A 26 -18.36 2.79 -5.72
CA VAL A 26 -18.22 4.25 -5.95
C VAL A 26 -17.86 4.55 -7.40
N ALA A 27 -16.94 3.78 -7.99
CA ALA A 27 -16.48 4.03 -9.35
C ALA A 27 -17.58 4.02 -10.44
N PRO A 28 -18.60 3.12 -10.43
CA PRO A 28 -19.64 3.16 -11.47
C PRO A 28 -20.53 4.39 -11.38
N TYR A 29 -20.78 4.92 -10.17
CA TYR A 29 -21.57 6.14 -10.00
C TYR A 29 -20.80 7.37 -10.48
N LEU A 30 -19.51 7.48 -10.15
CA LEU A 30 -18.67 8.59 -10.62
C LEU A 30 -18.54 8.60 -12.15
N ARG A 31 -18.32 7.43 -12.77
CA ARG A 31 -18.22 7.30 -14.24
C ARG A 31 -19.51 7.70 -14.97
N LYS A 32 -20.68 7.38 -14.39
CA LYS A 32 -21.99 7.77 -14.96
C LYS A 32 -22.28 9.27 -14.80
N PHE A 33 -21.77 9.89 -13.73
CA PHE A 33 -22.02 11.30 -13.43
C PHE A 33 -21.09 12.26 -14.21
N GLY A 34 -19.94 11.78 -14.69
CA GLY A 34 -19.00 12.59 -15.47
C GLY A 34 -18.27 13.67 -14.67
N ALA A 35 -18.36 13.67 -13.33
CA ALA A 35 -17.60 14.57 -12.48
C ALA A 35 -16.12 14.17 -12.43
N TYR A 36 -15.23 15.15 -12.58
CA TYR A 36 -13.77 14.93 -12.52
C TYR A 36 -13.22 14.93 -11.09
N THR A 37 -14.00 15.39 -10.10
CA THR A 37 -13.58 15.46 -8.70
C THR A 37 -14.66 14.98 -7.73
N VAL A 38 -14.25 14.39 -6.60
CA VAL A 38 -15.17 13.93 -5.54
C VAL A 38 -15.97 15.09 -4.92
N PRO A 39 -15.37 16.28 -4.65
CA PRO A 39 -16.13 17.42 -4.14
C PRO A 39 -17.22 17.92 -5.11
N ASP A 40 -16.98 17.86 -6.42
CA ASP A 40 -18.00 18.22 -7.43
C ASP A 40 -19.16 17.24 -7.45
N PHE A 41 -18.86 15.94 -7.31
CA PHE A 41 -19.90 14.93 -7.15
C PHE A 41 -20.76 15.18 -5.91
N LEU A 42 -20.13 15.52 -4.77
CA LEU A 42 -20.86 15.88 -3.54
C LEU A 42 -21.73 17.12 -3.73
N SER A 43 -21.20 18.15 -4.38
CA SER A 43 -21.94 19.38 -4.68
C SER A 43 -23.20 19.12 -5.50
N ALA A 44 -23.09 18.25 -6.51
CA ALA A 44 -24.19 17.96 -7.41
C ALA A 44 -25.20 16.98 -6.81
N ARG A 45 -24.77 16.12 -5.87
CA ARG A 45 -25.65 15.16 -5.18
C ARG A 45 -26.47 15.78 -4.05
N TYR A 46 -25.84 16.64 -3.24
CA TYR A 46 -26.44 17.22 -2.03
C TYR A 46 -26.93 18.64 -2.22
N GLY A 47 -26.56 19.30 -3.32
CA GLY A 47 -26.93 20.67 -3.63
C GLY A 47 -26.11 21.69 -2.83
N GLY A 48 -25.58 22.69 -3.54
CA GLY A 48 -24.97 23.86 -2.93
C GLY A 48 -23.46 23.79 -2.67
N ASN A 49 -22.87 24.96 -2.48
CA ASN A 49 -21.42 25.16 -2.33
C ASN A 49 -20.87 24.65 -0.98
N LEU A 50 -21.73 24.44 0.02
CA LEU A 50 -21.33 23.95 1.34
C LEU A 50 -20.81 22.50 1.26
N ALA A 51 -21.53 21.62 0.56
CA ALA A 51 -21.12 20.22 0.36
C ALA A 51 -19.79 20.12 -0.41
N ARG A 52 -19.59 21.00 -1.41
CA ARG A 52 -18.32 21.13 -2.13
C ARG A 52 -17.19 21.54 -1.19
N PHE A 53 -17.41 22.58 -0.37
CA PHE A 53 -16.39 23.10 0.54
C PHE A 53 -15.95 22.04 1.56
N ILE A 54 -16.90 21.35 2.19
CA ILE A 54 -16.60 20.25 3.13
C ILE A 54 -15.82 19.15 2.41
N GLY A 55 -16.24 18.76 1.20
CA GLY A 55 -15.53 17.77 0.39
C GLY A 55 -14.08 18.17 0.08
N VAL A 56 -13.84 19.45 -0.24
CA VAL A 56 -12.48 19.98 -0.47
C VAL A 56 -11.65 19.93 0.81
N VAL A 57 -12.20 20.34 1.96
CA VAL A 57 -11.48 20.32 3.24
C VAL A 57 -11.09 18.90 3.65
N VAL A 58 -12.00 17.94 3.52
CA VAL A 58 -11.73 16.53 3.83
C VAL A 58 -10.68 15.95 2.88
N LEU A 59 -10.84 16.19 1.57
CA LEU A 59 -9.89 15.73 0.55
C LEU A 59 -8.49 16.30 0.83
N PHE A 60 -8.39 17.61 1.05
CA PHE A 60 -7.13 18.28 1.33
C PHE A 60 -6.47 17.75 2.61
N SER A 61 -7.23 17.60 3.70
CA SER A 61 -6.70 17.09 4.98
C SER A 61 -6.13 15.68 4.85
N CYS A 62 -6.85 14.80 4.14
CA CYS A 62 -6.41 13.43 3.87
C CYS A 62 -5.15 13.41 2.99
N SER A 63 -5.17 14.13 1.86
CA SER A 63 -4.04 14.19 0.93
C SER A 63 -2.79 14.82 1.54
N PHE A 64 -2.94 15.90 2.31
CA PHE A 64 -1.83 16.58 2.97
C PHE A 64 -1.13 15.65 3.97
N THR A 65 -1.90 14.98 4.84
CA THR A 65 -1.36 14.01 5.81
C THR A 65 -0.58 12.90 5.10
N TYR A 66 -1.14 12.39 4.00
CA TYR A 66 -0.51 11.32 3.23
C TYR A 66 0.81 11.76 2.57
N VAL A 67 0.82 12.94 1.94
CA VAL A 67 2.03 13.49 1.29
C VAL A 67 3.14 13.78 2.30
N VAL A 68 2.82 14.32 3.47
CA VAL A 68 3.80 14.56 4.54
C VAL A 68 4.44 13.24 4.99
N ALA A 69 3.63 12.21 5.21
CA ALA A 69 4.14 10.89 5.58
C ALA A 69 5.06 10.29 4.50
N GLN A 70 4.70 10.45 3.23
CA GLN A 70 5.51 9.98 2.10
C GLN A 70 6.85 10.71 1.99
N ILE A 71 6.85 12.04 2.06
CA ILE A 71 8.08 12.84 1.96
C ILE A 71 9.05 12.47 3.09
N PHE A 72 8.55 12.31 4.31
CA PHE A 72 9.37 11.89 5.45
C PHE A 72 9.94 10.48 5.24
N GLY A 73 9.10 9.54 4.82
CA GLY A 73 9.53 8.17 4.54
C GLY A 73 10.59 8.10 3.44
N THR A 74 10.35 8.76 2.31
CA THR A 74 11.31 8.83 1.19
C THR A 74 12.60 9.53 1.60
N GLY A 75 12.54 10.66 2.32
CA GLY A 75 13.72 11.37 2.80
C GLY A 75 14.59 10.53 3.73
N LEU A 76 13.97 9.78 4.65
CA LEU A 76 14.68 8.90 5.57
C LEU A 76 15.37 7.75 4.83
N ILE A 77 14.67 7.13 3.88
CA ILE A 77 15.22 6.06 3.04
C ILE A 77 16.39 6.62 2.21
N SER A 78 16.17 7.69 1.46
CA SER A 78 17.19 8.31 0.61
C SER A 78 18.43 8.76 1.39
N ALA A 79 18.27 9.40 2.56
CA ALA A 79 19.41 9.81 3.40
C ALA A 79 20.24 8.61 3.88
N ARG A 80 19.58 7.49 4.22
CA ARG A 80 20.26 6.25 4.65
C ARG A 80 20.99 5.54 3.51
N PHE A 81 20.41 5.51 2.31
CA PHE A 81 21.02 4.83 1.17
C PHE A 81 22.11 5.66 0.47
N LEU A 82 21.92 6.98 0.37
CA LEU A 82 22.85 7.87 -0.34
C LEU A 82 23.90 8.51 0.58
N GLY A 83 23.73 8.43 1.91
CA GLY A 83 24.63 9.04 2.89
C GLY A 83 24.61 10.58 2.89
N ILE A 84 23.58 11.19 2.30
CA ILE A 84 23.40 12.65 2.22
C ILE A 84 22.51 13.17 3.35
N ASP A 85 22.58 14.47 3.62
CA ASP A 85 21.72 15.12 4.60
C ASP A 85 20.22 14.95 4.25
N PHE A 86 19.40 14.74 5.29
CA PHE A 86 17.97 14.53 5.14
C PHE A 86 17.27 15.68 4.42
N ASN A 87 17.63 16.93 4.73
CA ASN A 87 16.99 18.09 4.12
C ASN A 87 17.29 18.13 2.62
N VAL A 88 18.53 17.85 2.24
CA VAL A 88 18.94 17.79 0.83
C VAL A 88 18.21 16.68 0.09
N ALA A 89 18.11 15.48 0.69
CA ALA A 89 17.37 14.35 0.11
C ALA A 89 15.89 14.69 -0.12
N VAL A 90 15.25 15.35 0.86
CA VAL A 90 13.86 15.77 0.76
C VAL A 90 13.67 16.80 -0.34
N TYR A 91 14.44 17.89 -0.36
CA TYR A 91 14.26 18.95 -1.36
C TYR A 91 14.48 18.47 -2.79
N VAL A 92 15.52 17.64 -3.01
CA VAL A 92 15.80 17.07 -4.35
C VAL A 92 14.70 16.09 -4.75
N GLY A 93 14.23 15.24 -3.84
CA GLY A 93 13.12 14.31 -4.11
C GLY A 93 11.82 15.04 -4.47
N LEU A 94 11.46 16.07 -3.70
CA LEU A 94 10.27 16.89 -3.94
C LEU A 94 10.35 17.64 -5.27
N ALA A 95 11.50 18.24 -5.57
CA ALA A 95 11.74 18.93 -6.84
C ALA A 95 11.62 17.97 -8.03
N GLY A 96 12.22 16.77 -7.93
CA GLY A 96 12.12 15.75 -8.97
C GLY A 96 10.67 15.30 -9.21
N ILE A 97 9.91 15.03 -8.16
CA ILE A 97 8.49 14.63 -8.28
C ILE A 97 7.66 15.76 -8.91
N LEU A 98 7.86 17.01 -8.48
CA LEU A 98 7.16 18.18 -9.03
C LEU A 98 7.43 18.36 -10.52
N VAL A 99 8.71 18.36 -10.93
CA VAL A 99 9.11 18.53 -12.33
C VAL A 99 8.51 17.43 -13.20
N CYS A 100 8.65 16.16 -12.79
CA CYS A 100 8.10 15.03 -13.53
C CYS A 100 6.57 15.07 -13.63
N SER A 101 5.88 15.47 -12.57
CA SER A 101 4.41 15.52 -12.54
C SER A 101 3.85 16.69 -13.36
N MET A 102 4.51 17.86 -13.31
CA MET A 102 4.08 19.05 -14.05
C MET A 102 4.25 18.88 -15.56
N LEU A 103 5.35 18.27 -16.01
CA LEU A 103 5.64 18.08 -17.43
C LEU A 103 4.81 16.96 -18.07
N GLY A 104 4.48 15.92 -17.31
CA GLY A 104 3.88 14.70 -17.85
C GLY A 104 2.36 14.56 -17.65
N GLY A 105 1.76 15.35 -16.77
CA GLY A 105 0.34 15.25 -16.43
C GLY A 105 -0.08 13.88 -15.86
N MET A 106 -1.39 13.63 -15.76
CA MET A 106 -1.94 12.43 -15.08
C MET A 106 -1.56 11.11 -15.77
N ARG A 107 -1.30 11.14 -17.08
CA ARG A 107 -0.86 9.97 -17.85
C ARG A 107 0.56 9.56 -17.47
N ALA A 108 1.50 10.52 -17.40
CA ALA A 108 2.86 10.20 -17.00
C ALA A 108 2.93 9.67 -15.57
N VAL A 109 2.18 10.28 -14.65
CA VAL A 109 2.10 9.78 -13.26
C VAL A 109 1.64 8.33 -13.26
N THR A 110 0.53 8.00 -13.94
CA THR A 110 0.04 6.62 -14.02
C THR A 110 1.10 5.64 -14.57
N TRP A 111 1.82 6.02 -15.63
CA TRP A 111 2.87 5.18 -16.20
C TRP A 111 4.05 4.97 -15.23
N THR A 112 4.47 6.01 -14.51
CA THR A 112 5.52 5.87 -13.48
C THR A 112 5.08 4.98 -12.32
N GLN A 113 3.81 5.05 -11.91
CA GLN A 113 3.27 4.16 -10.88
C GLN A 113 3.28 2.71 -11.35
N VAL A 114 2.86 2.44 -12.60
CA VAL A 114 2.89 1.07 -13.16
C VAL A 114 4.31 0.51 -13.14
N ALA A 115 5.31 1.29 -13.57
CA ALA A 115 6.71 0.88 -13.52
C ALA A 115 7.18 0.58 -12.08
N GLN A 116 6.85 1.45 -11.11
CA GLN A 116 7.17 1.23 -9.69
C GLN A 116 6.56 -0.06 -9.16
N TYR A 117 5.28 -0.33 -9.47
CA TYR A 117 4.61 -1.56 -9.04
C TYR A 117 5.26 -2.81 -9.62
N ILE A 118 5.67 -2.79 -10.90
CA ILE A 118 6.38 -3.92 -11.52
C ILE A 118 7.72 -4.17 -10.79
N VAL A 119 8.49 -3.11 -10.53
CA VAL A 119 9.76 -3.21 -9.80
C VAL A 119 9.54 -3.79 -8.40
N LEU A 120 8.52 -3.31 -7.67
CA LEU A 120 8.19 -3.81 -6.33
C LEU A 120 7.80 -5.29 -6.33
N ILE A 121 7.01 -5.73 -7.30
CA ILE A 121 6.61 -7.15 -7.43
C ILE A 121 7.86 -8.02 -7.63
N ILE A 122 8.74 -7.65 -8.56
CA ILE A 122 9.97 -8.41 -8.82
C ILE A 122 10.87 -8.41 -7.58
N ALA A 123 11.08 -7.24 -6.97
CA ALA A 123 11.91 -7.09 -5.77
C ALA A 123 11.40 -7.94 -4.59
N TYR A 124 10.08 -8.11 -4.46
CA TYR A 124 9.49 -8.98 -3.45
C TYR A 124 9.56 -10.47 -3.82
N LEU A 125 9.38 -10.82 -5.09
CA LEU A 125 9.41 -12.22 -5.53
C LEU A 125 10.79 -12.85 -5.43
N ILE A 126 11.87 -12.12 -5.72
CA ILE A 126 13.25 -12.64 -5.66
C ILE A 126 13.59 -13.28 -4.30
N PRO A 127 13.49 -12.59 -3.15
CA PRO A 127 13.81 -13.18 -1.86
C PRO A 127 12.83 -14.28 -1.47
N VAL A 128 11.55 -14.18 -1.85
CA VAL A 128 10.56 -15.20 -1.52
C VAL A 128 10.84 -16.50 -2.28
N ILE A 129 11.16 -16.43 -3.57
CA ILE A 129 11.52 -17.59 -4.39
C ILE A 129 12.84 -18.18 -3.88
N TRP A 130 13.84 -17.35 -3.59
CA TRP A 130 15.12 -17.79 -3.04
C TRP A 130 14.96 -18.52 -1.70
N MET A 131 14.15 -17.97 -0.79
CA MET A 131 13.86 -18.62 0.48
C MET A 131 13.08 -19.94 0.29
N SER A 132 12.18 -20.00 -0.70
CA SER A 132 11.44 -21.22 -1.06
C SER A 132 12.37 -22.30 -1.62
N THR A 133 13.29 -21.97 -2.53
CA THR A 133 14.20 -22.97 -3.11
C THR A 133 15.17 -23.53 -2.07
N VAL A 134 15.67 -22.69 -1.15
CA VAL A 134 16.60 -23.12 -0.10
C VAL A 134 15.92 -23.97 0.98
N LYS A 135 14.66 -23.68 1.32
CA LYS A 135 13.94 -24.40 2.39
C LYS A 135 13.20 -25.64 1.92
N THR A 136 12.72 -25.66 0.68
CA THR A 136 11.79 -26.69 0.22
C THR A 136 12.04 -27.20 -1.22
N GLY A 137 13.05 -26.70 -1.92
CA GLY A 137 13.50 -27.23 -3.22
C GLY A 137 12.60 -26.90 -4.42
N ILE A 138 11.44 -26.26 -4.21
CA ILE A 138 10.51 -25.85 -5.27
C ILE A 138 10.38 -24.31 -5.28
N PRO A 139 10.51 -23.65 -6.44
CA PRO A 139 10.53 -22.19 -6.54
C PRO A 139 9.15 -21.51 -6.44
N ILE A 140 8.07 -22.26 -6.20
CA ILE A 140 6.71 -21.72 -6.14
C ILE A 140 6.23 -21.65 -4.68
N PRO A 141 6.36 -20.49 -4.01
CA PRO A 141 6.02 -20.32 -2.60
C PRO A 141 4.52 -20.52 -2.32
N GLN A 142 3.66 -20.26 -3.31
CA GLN A 142 2.19 -20.41 -3.20
C GLN A 142 1.76 -21.88 -3.00
N LEU A 143 2.47 -22.82 -3.63
CA LEU A 143 2.18 -24.26 -3.51
C LEU A 143 2.75 -24.87 -2.21
N MET A 144 3.75 -24.22 -1.64
CA MET A 144 4.49 -24.73 -0.48
C MET A 144 4.04 -24.15 0.85
N GLN A 145 3.17 -23.13 0.85
CA GLN A 145 2.62 -22.55 2.09
C GLN A 145 2.02 -23.61 3.02
N GLY A 146 1.39 -24.66 2.47
CA GLY A 146 0.86 -25.78 3.26
C GLY A 146 1.94 -26.61 3.97
N GLN A 147 3.04 -26.93 3.29
CA GLN A 147 4.16 -27.69 3.90
C GLN A 147 5.03 -26.82 4.82
N ALA A 148 5.17 -25.53 4.50
CA ALA A 148 5.84 -24.57 5.36
C ALA A 148 5.07 -24.35 6.67
N LEU A 149 3.73 -24.30 6.64
CA LEU A 149 2.90 -24.26 7.86
C LEU A 149 3.11 -25.52 8.71
N GLN A 150 3.10 -26.70 8.10
CA GLN A 150 3.32 -27.97 8.81
C GLN A 150 4.70 -28.02 9.48
N GLY A 151 5.74 -27.51 8.81
CA GLY A 151 7.09 -27.40 9.37
C GLY A 151 7.19 -26.41 10.53
N ILE A 152 6.50 -25.27 10.45
CA ILE A 152 6.44 -24.28 11.54
C ILE A 152 5.68 -24.88 12.75
N THR A 153 4.54 -25.53 12.54
CA THR A 153 3.78 -26.19 13.61
C THR A 153 4.58 -27.31 14.30
N ALA A 154 5.37 -28.08 13.54
CA ALA A 154 6.25 -29.11 14.12
C ALA A 154 7.39 -28.51 14.95
N LEU A 155 7.95 -27.38 14.53
CA LEU A 155 9.01 -26.66 15.26
C LEU A 155 8.46 -25.93 16.50
N GLU A 156 7.26 -25.37 16.42
CA GLU A 156 6.55 -24.76 17.57
C GLU A 156 6.24 -25.81 18.64
N ALA A 157 5.82 -27.01 18.24
CA ALA A 157 5.61 -28.14 19.14
C ALA A 157 6.92 -28.62 19.80
N ALA A 158 8.03 -28.61 19.07
CA ALA A 158 9.35 -28.99 19.60
C ALA A 158 9.94 -27.95 20.56
N GLN A 159 9.58 -26.66 20.40
CA GLN A 159 10.09 -25.55 21.22
C GLN A 159 9.19 -25.18 22.41
N ASN A 160 8.13 -25.95 22.70
CA ASN A 160 7.17 -25.68 23.79
C ASN A 160 6.56 -24.26 23.73
N ILE A 161 6.46 -23.69 22.54
CA ILE A 161 5.80 -22.40 22.34
C ILE A 161 4.31 -22.69 22.26
N VAL A 162 3.58 -22.43 23.35
CA VAL A 162 2.13 -22.63 23.40
C VAL A 162 1.48 -21.75 22.32
N PRO A 163 0.79 -22.33 21.33
CA PRO A 163 0.19 -21.56 20.25
C PRO A 163 -1.04 -20.83 20.80
N GLY A 164 -0.92 -19.53 21.05
CA GLY A 164 -2.03 -18.66 21.48
C GLY A 164 -3.12 -18.45 20.42
N HIS A 165 -3.18 -19.29 19.38
CA HIS A 165 -4.03 -19.12 18.19
C HIS A 165 -4.85 -20.38 17.84
N THR A 166 -4.83 -21.44 18.67
CA THR A 166 -5.57 -22.69 18.41
C THR A 166 -6.90 -22.82 19.17
N THR A 167 -7.35 -21.81 19.91
CA THR A 167 -8.72 -21.78 20.45
C THR A 167 -9.62 -20.94 19.54
N PRO A 168 -10.34 -21.54 18.57
CA PRO A 168 -11.45 -20.86 17.93
C PRO A 168 -12.53 -20.65 19.00
N PHE A 169 -12.78 -19.40 19.38
CA PHE A 169 -13.92 -18.93 20.17
C PHE A 169 -14.28 -19.81 21.40
N SER A 170 -13.70 -19.49 22.56
CA SER A 170 -14.30 -19.80 23.87
C SER A 170 -14.49 -18.51 24.64
#